data_AF-A0A529HDH7-F1
#
_entry.id   AF-A0A529HDH7-F1
#
_cell.length_a   1.000
_cell.length_b   1.000
_cell.length_c   1.000
_cell.angle_alpha   90.00
_cell.angle_beta   90.00
_cell.angle_gamma   90.00
#
_symmetry.space_group_name_H-M   'P 1'
#
loop_
_entity.id
_entity.type
_entity.pdbx_description
1 polymer ?
#
loop_
_entity_poly.entity_id
_entity_poly.type
_entity_poly.pdbx_seq_one_letter_code
_entity_poly.pdbx_strand_id
1 'polypeptide(L)'
;TGADVDVVAMAAVRATREGTVKQGRETLPVIIGMPLKGEKINGEAFDGKTETAIFPGDLPEKVDAVFRASETQPPDGGELAIRFVRFRPPKLERTAEGVTLSLPHIRLDRALQFLIGDHLA
;
A
#
# COMPACT_ATOMS: atom_id res chain seq x y z
N THR A 1 -11.90 -28.46 -14.25
CA THR A 1 -11.13 -27.70 -15.24
C THR A 1 -12.12 -26.98 -16.13
N GLY A 2 -11.88 -25.73 -16.52
CA GLY A 2 -12.81 -24.98 -17.39
C GLY A 2 -12.99 -23.49 -17.09
N ALA A 3 -12.30 -22.94 -16.07
CA ALA A 3 -12.26 -21.50 -15.81
C ALA A 3 -10.81 -21.06 -15.66
N ASP A 4 -10.47 -19.93 -16.28
CA ASP A 4 -9.16 -19.30 -16.11
C ASP A 4 -9.07 -18.62 -14.75
N VAL A 5 -7.91 -18.71 -14.11
CA VAL A 5 -7.65 -18.16 -12.78
C VAL A 5 -6.31 -17.40 -12.83
N ASP A 6 -6.31 -16.16 -12.34
CA ASP A 6 -5.12 -15.30 -12.22
C ASP A 6 -5.10 -14.61 -10.84
N VAL A 7 -3.93 -14.17 -10.41
CA VAL A 7 -3.70 -13.49 -9.12
C VAL A 7 -2.92 -12.20 -9.34
N VAL A 8 -3.43 -11.10 -8.78
CA VAL A 8 -2.85 -9.76 -8.94
C VAL A 8 -2.75 -9.05 -7.59
N ALA A 9 -1.59 -8.48 -7.30
CA ALA A 9 -1.45 -7.45 -6.27
C ALA A 9 -1.73 -6.09 -6.92
N MET A 10 -2.77 -5.40 -6.46
CA MET A 10 -3.27 -4.17 -7.09
C MET A 10 -3.77 -3.15 -6.07
N ALA A 11 -3.93 -1.90 -6.51
CA ALA A 11 -4.59 -0.84 -5.76
C ALA A 11 -5.56 -0.11 -6.70
N ALA A 12 -6.87 -0.16 -6.39
CA ALA A 12 -7.89 0.54 -7.16
C ALA A 12 -7.75 2.06 -7.05
N VAL A 13 -7.35 2.54 -5.87
CA VAL A 13 -6.95 3.93 -5.63
C VAL A 13 -5.59 3.91 -4.95
N ARG A 14 -4.60 4.48 -5.63
CA ARG A 14 -3.24 4.57 -5.17
C ARG A 14 -3.08 5.80 -4.26
N ALA A 15 -2.96 5.55 -2.96
CA ALA A 15 -2.82 6.57 -1.93
C ALA A 15 -1.37 6.98 -1.64
N THR A 16 -0.39 6.26 -2.21
CA THR A 16 1.03 6.44 -1.93
C THR A 16 1.85 6.53 -3.22
N ARG A 17 3.00 7.17 -3.14
CA ARG A 17 4.03 7.22 -4.19
C ARG A 17 5.31 6.53 -3.74
N GLU A 18 6.08 5.95 -4.66
CA GLU A 18 7.40 5.42 -4.30
C GLU A 18 8.41 6.57 -4.11
N GLY A 19 9.43 6.32 -3.32
CA GLY A 19 10.57 7.19 -3.16
C GLY A 19 11.75 6.47 -2.52
N THR A 20 12.83 7.20 -2.28
CA THR A 20 14.00 6.70 -1.56
C THR A 20 14.45 7.72 -0.52
N VAL A 21 14.97 7.24 0.60
CA VAL A 21 15.57 8.06 1.65
C VAL A 21 16.98 7.56 1.91
N LYS A 22 17.94 8.48 2.03
CA LYS A 22 19.30 8.16 2.48
C LYS A 22 19.35 8.12 4.00
N GLN A 23 19.75 6.99 4.57
CA GLN A 23 20.00 6.84 6.00
C GLN A 23 21.44 6.32 6.18
N GLY A 24 22.33 7.17 6.69
CA GLY A 24 23.75 6.85 6.78
C GLY A 24 24.36 6.56 5.39
N ARG A 25 24.83 5.32 5.19
CA ARG A 25 25.38 4.84 3.90
C ARG A 25 24.36 4.11 3.04
N GLU A 26 23.16 3.87 3.55
CA GLU A 26 22.12 3.08 2.89
C GLU A 26 21.10 3.98 2.22
N THR A 27 20.52 3.48 1.13
CA THR A 27 19.38 4.11 0.44
C THR A 27 18.21 3.17 0.56
N LEU A 28 17.23 3.54 1.39
CA LEU A 28 16.08 2.71 1.70
C LEU A 28 14.91 3.04 0.78
N PRO A 29 14.22 2.03 0.20
CA PRO A 29 13.00 2.24 -0.57
C PRO A 29 11.86 2.59 0.38
N VAL A 30 11.21 3.72 0.16
CA VAL A 30 10.11 4.19 1.01
C VAL A 30 8.83 4.37 0.20
N ILE A 31 7.70 4.27 0.89
CA ILE A 31 6.41 4.74 0.39
C ILE A 31 6.10 6.08 1.03
N ILE A 32 5.61 7.02 0.23
CA ILE A 32 5.31 8.37 0.68
C ILE A 32 3.81 8.61 0.54
N GLY A 33 3.19 9.11 1.60
CA GLY A 33 1.77 9.43 1.64
C GLY A 33 1.39 10.08 2.96
N MET A 34 0.09 10.25 3.21
CA MET A 34 -0.42 10.84 4.44
C MET A 34 -1.07 9.76 5.31
N PRO A 35 -0.41 9.24 6.35
CA PRO A 35 -0.98 8.19 7.21
C PRO A 35 -2.26 8.67 7.88
N LEU A 36 -3.18 7.76 8.21
CA LEU A 36 -4.39 8.12 8.96
C LEU A 36 -4.03 8.58 10.38
N LYS A 37 -4.85 9.49 10.93
CA LYS A 37 -4.67 9.97 12.30
C LYS A 37 -4.73 8.80 13.28
N GLY A 38 -3.73 8.69 14.15
CA GLY A 38 -3.65 7.66 15.18
C GLY A 38 -3.02 6.34 14.73
N GLU A 39 -2.66 6.20 13.45
CA GLU A 39 -1.74 5.14 13.00
C GLU A 39 -0.40 5.30 13.72
N LYS A 40 0.31 4.20 13.96
CA LYS A 40 1.57 4.21 14.72
C LYS A 40 2.65 3.36 14.08
N ILE A 41 3.89 3.83 14.15
CA ILE A 41 5.11 3.05 13.84
C ILE A 41 6.13 3.33 14.94
N ASN A 42 6.74 2.28 15.53
CA ASN A 42 7.77 2.40 16.56
C ASN A 42 7.41 3.36 17.72
N GLY A 43 6.13 3.36 18.13
CA GLY A 43 5.62 4.22 19.20
C GLY A 43 5.29 5.66 18.79
N GLU A 44 5.68 6.10 17.60
CA GLU A 44 5.31 7.39 17.03
C GLU A 44 3.90 7.34 16.43
N ALA A 45 3.09 8.38 16.67
CA ALA A 45 1.71 8.45 16.19
C ALA A 45 1.54 9.54 15.12
N PHE A 46 0.85 9.20 14.02
CA PHE A 46 0.63 10.14 12.92
C PHE A 46 -0.58 11.04 13.15
N ASP A 47 -0.49 12.27 12.66
CA ASP A 47 -1.48 13.34 12.86
C ASP A 47 -2.65 13.30 11.86
N GLY A 48 -2.53 12.53 10.77
CA GLY A 48 -3.53 12.49 9.71
C GLY A 48 -3.43 13.62 8.67
N LYS A 49 -2.38 14.43 8.70
CA LYS A 49 -2.25 15.67 7.92
C LYS A 49 -0.86 15.84 7.30
N THR A 50 0.16 15.28 7.92
CA THR A 50 1.55 15.38 7.47
C THR A 50 1.84 14.30 6.43
N GLU A 51 2.48 14.68 5.32
CA GLU A 51 3.02 13.71 4.36
C GLU A 51 4.30 13.13 4.93
N THR A 52 4.39 11.80 4.98
CA THR A 52 5.48 11.07 5.63
C THR A 52 6.05 10.03 4.67
N ALA A 53 7.37 9.94 4.62
CA ALA A 53 8.09 8.84 4.01
C ALA A 53 8.22 7.68 5.01
N ILE A 54 7.68 6.52 4.66
CA ILE A 54 7.62 5.36 5.54
C ILE A 54 8.39 4.21 4.88
N PHE A 55 9.33 3.65 5.64
CA PHE A 55 9.96 2.38 5.30
C PHE A 55 9.05 1.25 5.80
N PRO A 56 8.41 0.46 4.91
CA PRO A 56 7.47 -0.58 5.33
C PRO A 56 8.16 -1.82 5.93
N GLY A 57 9.49 -1.92 5.81
CA GLY A 57 10.21 -3.16 6.05
C GLY A 57 10.10 -4.13 4.86
N ASP A 58 10.78 -5.26 4.99
CA ASP A 58 10.76 -6.32 3.98
C ASP A 58 9.64 -7.33 4.27
N LEU A 59 9.03 -7.84 3.19
CA LEU A 59 8.16 -8.98 3.30
C LEU A 59 9.00 -10.25 3.57
N PRO A 60 8.52 -11.16 4.43
CA PRO A 60 9.24 -12.40 4.71
C PRO A 60 9.28 -13.27 3.46
N GLU A 61 10.39 -13.98 3.28
CA GLU A 61 10.59 -14.90 2.14
C GLU A 61 9.52 -16.00 2.08
N LYS A 62 8.99 -16.41 3.25
CA LYS A 62 7.95 -17.42 3.37
C LYS A 62 6.74 -16.84 4.09
N VAL A 63 5.59 -16.87 3.41
CA VAL A 63 4.32 -16.35 3.91
C VAL A 63 3.88 -17.04 5.20
N ASP A 64 4.16 -18.34 5.36
CA ASP A 64 3.81 -19.11 6.56
C ASP A 64 4.33 -18.49 7.86
N ALA A 65 5.44 -17.75 7.80
CA ALA A 65 6.01 -17.07 8.96
C ALA A 65 5.07 -15.99 9.53
N VAL A 66 4.29 -15.31 8.67
CA VAL A 66 3.31 -14.30 9.09
C VAL A 66 2.14 -14.94 9.83
N PHE A 67 1.63 -16.06 9.31
CA PHE A 67 0.47 -16.75 9.89
C PHE A 67 0.79 -17.40 11.25
N ARG A 68 1.96 -18.05 11.39
CA ARG A 68 2.38 -18.65 12.67
C ARG A 68 2.54 -17.62 13.79
N ALA A 69 3.08 -16.45 13.48
CA ALA A 69 3.19 -15.36 14.46
C ALA A 69 1.81 -14.90 14.94
N SER A 70 0.83 -14.81 14.04
CA SER A 70 -0.55 -14.43 14.36
C SER A 70 -1.30 -15.46 15.22
N GLU A 71 -0.96 -16.75 15.14
CA GLU A 71 -1.58 -17.80 15.98
C GLU A 71 -1.04 -17.80 17.42
N THR A 72 0.17 -17.28 17.62
CA THR A 72 0.88 -17.33 18.92
C THR A 72 0.79 -16.05 19.75
N GLN A 73 0.30 -14.93 19.19
CA GLN A 73 0.16 -13.65 19.90
C GLN A 73 -1.32 -13.33 20.19
N PRO A 74 -1.65 -12.87 21.42
CA PRO A 74 -2.99 -12.36 21.72
C PRO A 74 -3.31 -11.14 20.86
N PRO A 75 -4.59 -10.90 20.52
CA PRO A 75 -5.02 -9.86 19.59
C PRO A 75 -4.63 -8.41 19.96
N ASP A 76 -4.18 -8.17 21.20
CA ASP A 76 -4.05 -6.83 21.78
C ASP A 76 -2.65 -6.45 22.31
N GLY A 77 -1.54 -7.09 21.91
CA GLY A 77 -0.26 -6.61 22.47
C GLY A 77 1.06 -7.21 22.00
N GLY A 78 1.05 -8.06 20.98
CA GLY A 78 2.30 -8.47 20.34
C GLY A 78 2.82 -7.40 19.39
N GLU A 79 4.13 -7.11 19.40
CA GLU A 79 4.77 -6.49 18.23
C GLU A 79 4.63 -7.49 17.07
N LEU A 80 3.62 -7.29 16.23
CA LEU A 80 3.54 -7.95 14.93
C LEU A 80 4.85 -7.65 14.20
N ALA A 81 5.51 -8.68 13.68
CA ALA A 81 6.75 -8.55 12.93
C ALA A 81 6.62 -7.60 11.72
N ILE A 82 5.38 -7.38 11.24
CA ILE A 82 5.07 -6.50 10.11
C ILE A 82 3.86 -5.64 10.49
N ARG A 83 4.01 -4.32 10.38
CA ARG A 83 2.95 -3.35 10.65
C ARG A 83 2.66 -2.53 9.41
N PHE A 84 1.42 -2.63 8.92
CA PHE A 84 0.95 -1.84 7.78
C PHE A 84 0.17 -0.63 8.26
N VAL A 85 0.67 0.56 7.95
CA VAL A 85 -0.08 1.79 8.18
C VAL A 85 -1.09 2.02 7.07
N ARG A 86 -2.22 2.62 7.44
CA ARG A 86 -3.24 3.05 6.49
C ARG A 86 -3.02 4.51 6.08
N PHE A 87 -3.32 4.82 4.82
CA PHE A 87 -3.12 6.15 4.24
C PHE A 87 -4.44 6.81 3.88
N ARG A 88 -4.46 8.15 3.92
CA ARG A 88 -5.55 8.95 3.36
C ARG A 88 -5.56 8.84 1.85
N PRO A 89 -6.75 8.92 1.20
CA PRO A 89 -6.84 9.02 -0.24
C PRO A 89 -5.97 10.15 -0.82
N PRO A 90 -5.48 10.01 -2.07
CA PRO A 90 -4.66 11.03 -2.69
C PRO A 90 -5.47 12.33 -2.88
N LYS A 91 -4.79 13.47 -2.86
CA LYS A 91 -5.44 14.73 -3.24
C LYS A 91 -5.76 14.66 -4.73
N LEU A 92 -7.01 14.94 -5.07
CA LEU A 92 -7.43 15.05 -6.46
C LEU A 92 -6.83 16.33 -7.05
N GLU A 93 -5.94 16.18 -8.01
CA GLU A 93 -5.50 17.30 -8.83
C GLU A 93 -6.62 17.66 -9.82
N ARG A 94 -6.88 18.96 -9.96
CA ARG A 94 -7.84 19.49 -10.94
C ARG A 94 -7.05 20.26 -12.00
N THR A 95 -7.35 20.07 -13.27
CA THR A 95 -6.80 20.93 -14.33
C THR A 95 -7.42 22.32 -14.24
N ALA A 96 -6.83 23.31 -14.93
CA ALA A 96 -7.36 24.67 -14.98
C ALA A 96 -8.78 24.73 -15.57
N GLU A 97 -9.18 23.76 -16.40
CA GLU A 97 -10.54 23.62 -16.92
C GLU A 97 -11.53 22.90 -15.97
N GLY A 98 -11.13 22.57 -14.74
CA GLY A 98 -12.01 21.97 -13.74
C GLY A 98 -12.25 20.46 -13.91
N VAL A 99 -11.55 19.81 -14.85
CA VAL A 99 -11.61 18.35 -15.01
C VAL A 99 -10.80 17.70 -13.88
N THR A 100 -11.42 16.76 -13.18
CA THR A 100 -10.74 15.93 -12.19
C THR A 100 -9.80 14.97 -12.90
N LEU A 101 -8.50 15.05 -12.61
CA LEU A 101 -7.55 14.01 -13.03
C LEU A 101 -8.04 12.65 -12.53
N SER A 102 -7.89 11.63 -13.38
CA SER A 102 -8.22 10.24 -13.05
C SER A 102 -7.53 9.80 -11.77
N LEU A 103 -8.21 9.00 -10.94
CA LEU A 103 -7.61 8.44 -9.74
C LEU A 103 -6.39 7.57 -10.12
N PRO A 104 -5.23 7.77 -9.48
CA PRO A 104 -4.07 6.92 -9.71
C PRO A 104 -4.39 5.51 -9.20
N HIS A 105 -3.86 4.48 -9.85
CA HIS A 105 -4.06 3.09 -9.49
C HIS A 105 -2.79 2.26 -9.72
N ILE A 106 -2.78 1.02 -9.24
CA ILE A 106 -1.73 0.03 -9.51
C ILE A 106 -2.42 -1.21 -10.08
N ARG A 107 -2.06 -1.61 -11.31
CA ARG A 107 -2.49 -2.87 -11.96
C ARG A 107 -4.01 -3.07 -12.13
N LEU A 108 -4.81 -2.01 -11.99
CA LEU A 108 -6.25 -2.07 -12.28
C LEU A 108 -6.52 -2.35 -13.75
N ASP A 109 -5.71 -1.79 -14.64
CA ASP A 109 -5.64 -2.11 -16.07
C ASP A 109 -5.45 -3.62 -16.31
N ARG A 110 -4.52 -4.27 -15.60
CA ARG A 110 -4.30 -5.72 -15.73
C ARG A 110 -5.50 -6.52 -15.24
N ALA A 111 -6.14 -6.09 -14.15
CA ALA A 111 -7.36 -6.74 -13.66
C ALA A 111 -8.51 -6.59 -14.67
N LEU A 112 -8.69 -5.41 -15.25
CA LEU A 112 -9.70 -5.18 -16.29
C LEU A 112 -9.43 -6.02 -17.54
N GLN A 113 -8.17 -6.11 -17.98
CA GLN A 113 -7.81 -6.95 -19.12
C GLN A 113 -8.16 -8.42 -18.89
N PHE A 114 -7.90 -8.94 -17.68
CA PHE A 114 -8.24 -10.33 -17.35
C PHE A 114 -9.75 -10.57 -17.27
N LEU A 115 -10.50 -9.62 -16.69
CA LEU A 115 -11.93 -9.80 -16.41
C LEU A 115 -12.83 -9.56 -17.61
N ILE A 116 -12.50 -8.59 -18.47
CA ILE A 116 -13.37 -8.13 -19.56
C ILE A 116 -12.63 -7.84 -20.86
N GLY A 117 -11.30 -8.00 -20.91
CA GLY A 117 -10.50 -7.59 -22.05
C GLY A 117 -10.76 -8.41 -23.32
N ASP A 118 -11.27 -9.63 -23.19
CA ASP A 118 -11.70 -10.49 -24.29
C ASP A 118 -13.01 -10.02 -24.94
N HIS A 119 -13.87 -9.31 -24.20
CA HIS A 119 -15.14 -8.77 -24.70
C HIS A 119 -15.02 -7.40 -25.36
N LEU A 120 -13.86 -6.74 -25.24
CA LEU A 120 -13.60 -5.40 -25.77
C LEU A 120 -12.69 -5.40 -27.02
N ALA A 121 -12.32 -6.58 -27.52
CA ALA A 121 -11.39 -6.79 -28.63
C ALA A 121 -12.05 -6.70 -30.02
#